data_AF-A0A957X1E2-F1
#
_entry.id   AF-A0A957X1E2-F1
#
_cell.length_a   1.000
_cell.length_b   1.000
_cell.length_c   1.000
_cell.angle_alpha   90.00
_cell.angle_beta   90.00
_cell.angle_gamma   90.00
#
_symmetry.space_group_name_H-M   'P 1'
#
loop_
_entity.id
_entity.type
_entity.pdbx_description
1 polymer ?
#
loop_
_entity_poly.entity_id
_entity_poly.type
_entity_poly.pdbx_seq_one_letter_code
_entity_poly.pdbx_strand_id
1 'polypeptide(L)'
;PLQRYNQFMPLFVPADQLVPDGRLREQIRTVPDAKLLGLLNVQYLITDKVRDLWFDGVYYDRQIGAHLNQQHATVQIEIPNRFEATHLDLIGTLEAASTGTNPSQARVAIEVENEEGAPVKLTLVGGESTESTFATAELDNPAATTIGAVVAFRDVEGARQEYRARLALPRPLTPTRIVATYTEGTAPVVLQAATLYDARTQMFTPLLPSDRGRFRLVHSGDVKIYENLAVRPRAYLVNQVRPAANGDDALAQLQNNPAIRQGAAAVVEGLDRDLALGQPPDPQAAATLIAYQPEVVTIRTQSAQSAFLVLSDSAFPGWQATIDGAPTPVYTTNVLFRGVAVPAGEHTVTFRYAPTSWRNGLWLSGIGLCLLFGLLFVGQGKARSARSVSR
;
A
#
# COMPACT_ATOMS: atom_id res chain seq x y z
N PRO A 1 -15.95 14.98 1.00
CA PRO A 1 -14.57 14.72 0.54
C PRO A 1 -13.59 14.51 1.71
N LEU A 2 -13.40 15.53 2.57
CA LEU A 2 -12.59 15.42 3.79
C LEU A 2 -13.12 14.32 4.73
N GLN A 3 -14.43 14.24 4.94
CA GLN A 3 -15.04 13.16 5.73
C GLN A 3 -14.67 11.75 5.21
N ARG A 4 -14.73 11.52 3.89
CA ARG A 4 -14.36 10.22 3.28
C ARG A 4 -12.88 9.93 3.40
N TYR A 5 -12.04 10.95 3.28
CA TYR A 5 -10.61 10.82 3.53
C TYR A 5 -10.35 10.42 4.99
N ASN A 6 -10.99 11.08 5.96
CA ASN A 6 -10.88 10.73 7.38
C ASN A 6 -11.43 9.33 7.69
N GLN A 7 -12.49 8.87 7.01
CA GLN A 7 -12.99 7.50 7.10
C GLN A 7 -12.03 6.48 6.49
N PHE A 8 -11.21 6.86 5.52
CA PHE A 8 -10.27 5.97 4.84
C PHE A 8 -8.94 5.81 5.60
N MET A 9 -8.50 6.85 6.33
CA MET A 9 -7.23 6.83 7.09
C MET A 9 -7.07 5.67 8.09
N PRO A 10 -8.11 5.19 8.79
CA PRO A 10 -8.03 4.01 9.68
C PRO A 10 -7.55 2.72 9.01
N LEU A 11 -7.48 2.65 7.67
CA LEU A 11 -6.85 1.52 6.97
C LEU A 11 -5.31 1.53 7.09
N PHE A 12 -4.72 2.68 7.38
CA PHE A 12 -3.27 2.90 7.39
C PHE A 12 -2.73 3.26 8.78
N VAL A 13 -3.53 3.98 9.57
CA VAL A 13 -3.14 4.49 10.87
C VAL A 13 -4.07 3.87 11.92
N PRO A 14 -3.52 3.23 12.97
CA PRO A 14 -4.31 2.73 14.09
C PRO A 14 -5.19 3.83 14.71
N ALA A 15 -6.38 3.46 15.20
CA ALA A 15 -7.36 4.43 15.69
C ALA A 15 -6.86 5.28 16.88
N ASP A 16 -5.96 4.73 17.70
CA ASP A 16 -5.32 5.39 18.84
C ASP A 16 -4.24 6.41 18.43
N GLN A 17 -3.74 6.33 17.19
CA GLN A 17 -2.70 7.22 16.66
C GLN A 17 -3.24 8.21 15.61
N LEU A 18 -4.51 8.06 15.25
CA LEU A 18 -5.13 8.85 14.20
C LEU A 18 -5.37 10.28 14.70
N VAL A 19 -4.75 11.25 14.01
CA VAL A 19 -5.04 12.68 14.18
C VAL A 19 -6.02 13.09 13.08
N PRO A 20 -7.27 13.47 13.41
CA PRO A 20 -8.23 13.96 12.43
C PRO A 20 -7.66 15.12 11.62
N ASP A 21 -7.91 15.13 10.31
CA ASP A 21 -7.46 16.16 9.35
C ASP A 21 -5.94 16.29 9.14
N GLY A 22 -5.12 15.42 9.75
CA GLY A 22 -3.69 15.39 9.46
C GLY A 22 -3.37 14.74 8.10
N ARG A 23 -2.23 15.11 7.52
CA ARG A 23 -1.76 14.47 6.28
C ARG A 23 -1.33 13.05 6.59
N LEU A 24 -1.79 12.10 5.79
CA LEU A 24 -1.52 10.68 5.99
C LEU A 24 0.00 10.39 6.10
N ARG A 25 0.81 11.05 5.27
CA ARG A 25 2.28 10.91 5.29
C ARG A 25 2.94 11.32 6.62
N GLU A 26 2.30 12.19 7.41
CA GLU A 26 2.83 12.68 8.70
C GLU A 26 2.41 11.77 9.86
N GLN A 27 1.52 10.80 9.61
CA GLN A 27 1.01 9.86 10.61
C GLN A 27 1.47 8.41 10.39
N ILE A 28 1.86 8.06 9.16
CA ILE A 28 2.41 6.74 8.84
C ILE A 28 3.85 6.63 9.37
N ARG A 29 4.10 5.65 10.25
CA ARG A 29 5.42 5.38 10.85
C ARG A 29 6.15 4.16 10.24
N THR A 30 5.42 3.37 9.47
CA THR A 30 5.91 2.13 8.84
C THR A 30 5.31 2.01 7.45
N VAL A 31 6.01 1.34 6.54
CA VAL A 31 5.47 1.12 5.19
C VAL A 31 4.15 0.35 5.29
N PRO A 32 3.04 0.84 4.71
CA PRO A 32 1.77 0.10 4.71
C PRO A 32 1.83 -1.14 3.81
N ASP A 33 0.82 -2.00 3.93
CA ASP A 33 0.64 -3.15 3.04
C ASP A 33 0.60 -2.73 1.55
N ALA A 34 1.39 -3.41 0.73
CA ALA A 34 1.57 -3.15 -0.69
C ALA A 34 0.26 -3.22 -1.48
N LYS A 35 -0.66 -4.11 -1.08
CA LYS A 35 -1.96 -4.25 -1.75
C LYS A 35 -2.88 -3.10 -1.37
N LEU A 36 -2.84 -2.67 -0.11
CA LEU A 36 -3.54 -1.44 0.33
C LEU A 36 -3.01 -0.20 -0.41
N LEU A 37 -1.69 -0.08 -0.56
CA LEU A 37 -1.05 0.95 -1.39
C LEU A 37 -1.47 0.84 -2.87
N GLY A 38 -1.65 -0.38 -3.37
CA GLY A 38 -2.17 -0.65 -4.70
C GLY A 38 -3.57 -0.08 -4.95
N LEU A 39 -4.44 0.00 -3.93
CA LEU A 39 -5.76 0.64 -4.08
C LEU A 39 -5.63 2.14 -4.43
N LEU A 40 -4.60 2.79 -3.90
CA LEU A 40 -4.27 4.19 -4.17
C LEU A 40 -3.45 4.38 -5.45
N ASN A 41 -3.21 3.31 -6.23
CA ASN A 41 -2.31 3.33 -7.39
C ASN A 41 -0.88 3.80 -7.04
N VAL A 42 -0.41 3.54 -5.82
CA VAL A 42 0.95 3.89 -5.39
C VAL A 42 1.94 2.94 -6.05
N GLN A 43 2.68 3.46 -7.03
CA GLN A 43 3.72 2.72 -7.76
C GLN A 43 5.08 2.76 -7.08
N TYR A 44 5.43 3.89 -6.45
CA TYR A 44 6.73 4.07 -5.80
C TYR A 44 6.55 4.54 -4.35
N LEU A 45 7.37 3.98 -3.48
CA LEU A 45 7.56 4.42 -2.10
C LEU A 45 8.90 5.12 -1.98
N ILE A 46 8.89 6.26 -1.30
CA ILE A 46 10.10 7.00 -0.97
C ILE A 46 10.27 6.94 0.54
N THR A 47 11.40 6.42 1.01
CA THR A 47 11.75 6.37 2.43
C THR A 47 13.05 7.12 2.67
N ASP A 48 13.23 7.59 3.90
CA ASP A 48 14.55 7.99 4.37
C ASP A 48 15.44 6.75 4.60
N LYS A 49 16.64 6.99 5.13
CA LYS A 49 17.65 5.96 5.47
C LYS A 49 17.91 5.85 6.98
N VAL A 50 17.11 6.51 7.82
CA VAL A 50 17.40 6.68 9.25
C VAL A 50 17.47 5.35 9.98
N ARG A 51 16.74 4.34 9.51
CA ARG A 51 16.71 2.99 10.12
C ARG A 51 17.80 2.05 9.63
N ASP A 52 18.52 2.39 8.57
CA ASP A 52 19.48 1.46 7.96
C ASP A 52 20.70 1.24 8.87
N LEU A 53 21.29 0.05 8.76
CA LEU A 53 22.37 -0.36 9.65
C LEU A 53 23.62 -0.72 8.85
N TRP A 54 24.77 -0.22 9.31
CA TRP A 54 26.07 -0.74 8.96
C TRP A 54 26.63 -1.50 10.16
N PHE A 55 26.92 -2.79 9.99
CA PHE A 55 27.45 -3.63 11.04
C PHE A 55 28.45 -4.63 10.46
N ASP A 56 29.64 -4.73 11.06
CA ASP A 56 30.71 -5.64 10.62
C ASP A 56 31.04 -5.50 9.11
N GLY A 57 31.10 -4.26 8.61
CA GLY A 57 31.38 -3.96 7.21
C GLY A 57 30.27 -4.29 6.21
N VAL A 58 29.12 -4.79 6.68
CA VAL A 58 27.96 -5.15 5.87
C VAL A 58 26.82 -4.15 6.09
N TYR A 59 26.13 -3.82 5.00
CA TYR A 59 24.97 -2.93 5.03
C TYR A 59 23.66 -3.72 5.04
N TYR A 60 22.74 -3.30 5.91
CA TYR A 60 21.44 -3.92 6.12
C TYR A 60 20.32 -2.91 5.87
N ASP A 61 19.45 -3.23 4.93
CA ASP A 61 18.23 -2.48 4.68
C ASP A 61 17.15 -2.88 5.69
N ARG A 62 16.82 -1.96 6.61
CA ARG A 62 15.88 -2.19 7.72
C ARG A 62 14.54 -1.48 7.51
N GLN A 63 14.23 -1.02 6.29
CA GLN A 63 13.02 -0.24 6.04
C GLN A 63 11.73 -1.07 6.12
N ILE A 64 11.78 -2.31 5.64
CA ILE A 64 10.64 -3.23 5.64
C ILE A 64 11.10 -4.61 6.10
N GLY A 65 10.63 -5.02 7.27
CA GLY A 65 10.85 -6.34 7.84
C GLY A 65 9.61 -7.25 7.74
N ALA A 66 9.73 -8.44 8.32
CA ALA A 66 8.70 -9.46 8.37
C ALA A 66 8.49 -10.01 9.78
N HIS A 67 7.23 -10.21 10.15
CA HIS A 67 6.84 -10.93 11.36
C HIS A 67 6.42 -12.35 11.00
N LEU A 68 7.16 -13.32 11.52
CA LEU A 68 6.94 -14.75 11.29
C LEU A 68 6.36 -15.40 12.55
N ASN A 69 5.23 -16.08 12.40
CA ASN A 69 4.55 -16.82 13.46
C ASN A 69 3.67 -17.93 12.88
N GLN A 70 2.93 -18.67 13.71
CA GLN A 70 2.08 -19.78 13.25
C GLN A 70 1.00 -19.37 12.23
N GLN A 71 0.50 -18.13 12.26
CA GLN A 71 -0.52 -17.62 11.33
C GLN A 71 0.10 -17.08 10.03
N HIS A 72 1.25 -16.41 10.14
CA HIS A 72 2.00 -15.82 9.04
C HIS A 72 3.35 -16.51 8.96
N ALA A 73 3.30 -17.79 8.58
CA ALA A 73 4.46 -18.66 8.73
C ALA A 73 5.56 -18.40 7.70
N THR A 74 5.28 -17.78 6.56
CA THR A 74 6.24 -17.72 5.46
C THR A 74 6.41 -16.31 4.91
N VAL A 75 7.67 -15.93 4.63
CA VAL A 75 8.03 -14.76 3.84
C VAL A 75 8.97 -15.16 2.70
N GLN A 76 8.71 -14.63 1.51
CA GLN A 76 9.61 -14.74 0.37
C GLN A 76 10.47 -13.48 0.29
N ILE A 77 11.78 -13.67 0.18
CA ILE A 77 12.76 -12.60 0.06
C ILE A 77 13.21 -12.54 -1.40
N GLU A 78 12.91 -11.41 -2.05
CA GLU A 78 13.28 -11.17 -3.44
C GLU A 78 14.76 -10.81 -3.56
N ILE A 79 15.40 -11.31 -4.62
CA ILE A 79 16.80 -11.02 -4.94
C ILE A 79 16.82 -10.13 -6.18
N PRO A 80 17.16 -8.84 -6.05
CA PRO A 80 16.98 -7.87 -7.13
C PRO A 80 17.97 -8.07 -8.27
N ASN A 81 19.18 -8.54 -7.98
CA ASN A 81 20.27 -8.72 -8.93
C ASN A 81 20.97 -10.04 -8.66
N ARG A 82 21.50 -10.67 -9.73
CA ARG A 82 22.31 -11.87 -9.63
C ARG A 82 23.53 -11.61 -8.73
N PHE A 83 23.70 -12.44 -7.70
CA PHE A 83 24.78 -12.28 -6.72
C PHE A 83 25.23 -13.67 -6.23
N GLU A 84 26.52 -13.97 -6.34
CA GLU A 84 27.08 -15.18 -5.76
C GLU A 84 27.37 -14.93 -4.27
N ALA A 85 26.86 -15.78 -3.38
CA ALA A 85 26.95 -15.61 -1.94
C ALA A 85 27.63 -16.81 -1.28
N THR A 86 28.32 -16.55 -0.18
CA THR A 86 28.80 -17.59 0.76
C THR A 86 28.01 -17.61 2.05
N HIS A 87 27.31 -16.52 2.38
CA HIS A 87 26.50 -16.38 3.58
C HIS A 87 25.20 -15.65 3.29
N LEU A 88 24.18 -15.97 4.09
CA LEU A 88 22.99 -15.14 4.28
C LEU A 88 23.03 -14.54 5.67
N ASP A 89 23.16 -13.22 5.73
CA ASP A 89 23.11 -12.47 6.99
C ASP A 89 21.69 -11.97 7.22
N LEU A 90 21.19 -12.15 8.44
CA LEU A 90 19.87 -11.73 8.89
C LEU A 90 20.00 -10.84 10.12
N ILE A 91 19.23 -9.77 10.19
CA ILE A 91 19.03 -8.96 11.39
C ILE A 91 17.62 -9.20 11.90
N GLY A 92 17.48 -9.46 13.20
CA GLY A 92 16.17 -9.75 13.78
C GLY A 92 16.16 -9.99 15.28
N THR A 93 14.99 -10.34 15.78
CA THR A 93 14.73 -10.61 17.21
C THR A 93 13.65 -11.67 17.38
N LEU A 94 13.56 -12.23 18.59
CA LEU A 94 12.35 -12.87 19.07
C LEU A 94 11.46 -11.85 19.78
N GLU A 95 10.16 -11.96 19.60
CA GLU A 95 9.19 -11.31 20.49
C GLU A 95 9.02 -12.14 21.76
N ALA A 96 8.75 -11.51 22.89
CA ALA A 96 8.48 -12.23 24.12
C ALA A 96 7.21 -13.10 23.97
N ALA A 97 7.28 -14.36 24.40
CA ALA A 97 6.13 -15.26 24.39
C ALA A 97 4.95 -14.65 25.18
N SER A 98 3.76 -14.66 24.60
CA SER A 98 2.56 -14.01 25.17
C SER A 98 2.06 -14.65 26.47
N THR A 99 2.47 -15.88 26.78
CA THR A 99 1.99 -16.65 27.94
C THR A 99 3.01 -17.70 28.38
N GLY A 100 3.48 -17.61 29.64
CA GLY A 100 4.21 -18.68 30.34
C GLY A 100 5.63 -18.30 30.81
N THR A 101 6.15 -19.07 31.77
CA THR A 101 7.53 -19.05 32.27
C THR A 101 8.54 -19.72 31.34
N ASN A 102 8.09 -20.26 30.20
CA ASN A 102 8.95 -20.95 29.25
C ASN A 102 9.81 -19.96 28.45
N PRO A 103 11.08 -20.30 28.16
CA PRO A 103 11.92 -19.44 27.34
C PRO A 103 11.30 -19.23 25.96
N SER A 104 11.44 -18.01 25.43
CA SER A 104 11.02 -17.68 24.08
C SER A 104 11.95 -18.38 23.09
N GLN A 105 11.39 -19.31 22.32
CA GLN A 105 12.12 -20.12 21.36
C GLN A 105 11.41 -20.12 20.01
N ALA A 106 12.18 -20.18 18.93
CA ALA A 106 11.65 -20.29 17.59
C ALA A 106 12.65 -20.94 16.63
N ARG A 107 12.12 -21.59 15.60
CA ARG A 107 12.88 -22.16 14.50
C ARG A 107 12.24 -21.74 13.18
N VAL A 108 13.09 -21.25 12.29
CA VAL A 108 12.72 -20.80 10.95
C VAL A 108 13.57 -21.57 9.96
N ALA A 109 12.93 -22.37 9.12
CA ALA A 109 13.57 -23.00 7.99
C ALA A 109 13.82 -21.94 6.91
N ILE A 110 15.06 -21.87 6.43
CA ILE A 110 15.44 -21.00 5.32
C ILE A 110 15.76 -21.89 4.13
N GLU A 111 14.94 -21.82 3.09
CA GLU A 111 15.18 -22.51 1.83
C GLU A 111 15.74 -21.53 0.80
N VAL A 112 16.93 -21.83 0.29
CA VAL A 112 17.65 -21.04 -0.70
C VAL A 112 17.67 -21.82 -2.01
N GLU A 113 16.81 -21.42 -2.94
CA GLU A 113 16.83 -21.93 -4.32
C GLU A 113 18.02 -21.30 -5.06
N ASN A 114 18.58 -22.03 -6.01
CA ASN A 114 19.70 -21.59 -6.84
C ASN A 114 19.52 -22.09 -8.28
N GLU A 115 20.33 -21.60 -9.21
CA GLU A 115 20.25 -21.99 -10.63
C GLU A 115 20.66 -23.47 -10.87
N GLU A 116 21.41 -24.09 -9.95
CA GLU A 116 22.10 -25.37 -10.14
C GLU A 116 21.87 -26.34 -8.98
N GLY A 117 20.76 -27.08 -9.04
CA GLY A 117 20.51 -28.25 -8.20
C GLY A 117 19.41 -28.07 -7.16
N ALA A 118 19.47 -28.88 -6.11
CA ALA A 118 18.46 -28.86 -5.05
C ALA A 118 18.57 -27.60 -4.18
N PRO A 119 17.44 -27.10 -3.62
CA PRO A 119 17.46 -26.01 -2.67
C PRO A 119 18.34 -26.32 -1.45
N VAL A 120 19.11 -25.34 -1.01
CA VAL A 120 19.86 -25.42 0.25
C VAL A 120 18.93 -25.11 1.40
N LYS A 121 18.94 -25.95 2.43
CA LYS A 121 18.13 -25.76 3.64
C LYS A 121 19.04 -25.35 4.79
N LEU A 122 18.75 -24.20 5.37
CA LEU A 122 19.38 -23.69 6.58
C LEU A 122 18.33 -23.57 7.69
N THR A 123 18.78 -23.42 8.93
CA THR A 123 17.88 -23.20 10.06
C THR A 123 18.36 -21.99 10.83
N LEU A 124 17.49 -21.01 10.97
CA LEU A 124 17.64 -19.94 11.94
C LEU A 124 16.95 -20.40 13.22
N VAL A 125 17.67 -20.33 14.33
CA VAL A 125 17.13 -20.62 15.66
C VAL A 125 17.04 -19.33 16.46
N GLY A 126 16.15 -19.31 17.45
CA GLY A 126 16.09 -18.26 18.45
C GLY A 126 15.91 -18.86 19.84
N GLY A 127 16.59 -18.28 20.82
CA GLY A 127 16.51 -18.70 22.22
C GLY A 127 17.31 -19.97 22.54
N GLU A 128 18.15 -20.42 21.60
CA GLU A 128 19.03 -21.58 21.73
C GLU A 128 20.48 -21.18 21.43
N SER A 129 21.45 -21.83 22.10
CA SER A 129 22.88 -21.53 21.93
C SER A 129 23.40 -22.11 20.62
N THR A 130 23.64 -21.24 19.64
CA THR A 130 24.26 -21.56 18.36
C THR A 130 25.01 -20.34 17.82
N GLU A 131 25.87 -20.52 16.82
CA GLU A 131 26.63 -19.42 16.19
C GLU A 131 25.75 -18.40 15.44
N SER A 132 24.47 -18.71 15.22
CA SER A 132 23.54 -17.87 14.46
C SER A 132 22.15 -17.93 15.06
N THR A 133 22.03 -17.33 16.25
CA THR A 133 20.81 -17.31 17.04
C THR A 133 20.30 -15.90 17.27
N PHE A 134 18.97 -15.77 17.32
CA PHE A 134 18.32 -14.57 17.85
C PHE A 134 17.96 -14.74 19.32
N ALA A 135 17.89 -13.64 20.05
CA ALA A 135 17.31 -13.61 21.38
C ALA A 135 16.11 -12.65 21.42
N THR A 136 15.45 -12.57 22.57
CA THR A 136 14.36 -11.63 22.78
C THR A 136 14.88 -10.19 22.77
N ALA A 137 14.04 -9.27 22.30
CA ALA A 137 14.43 -7.92 21.92
C ALA A 137 14.78 -6.99 23.09
N GLU A 138 14.63 -7.41 24.36
CA GLU A 138 14.90 -6.54 25.50
C GLU A 138 16.37 -6.09 25.52
N LEU A 139 16.59 -4.81 25.77
CA LEU A 139 17.93 -4.25 25.92
C LEU A 139 18.68 -4.97 27.05
N ASP A 140 19.94 -5.31 26.81
CA ASP A 140 20.83 -5.96 27.78
C ASP A 140 20.31 -7.30 28.33
N ASN A 141 19.53 -8.01 27.52
CA ASN A 141 19.04 -9.34 27.85
C ASN A 141 20.19 -10.31 28.20
N PRO A 142 20.29 -10.82 29.44
CA PRO A 142 21.36 -11.73 29.85
C PRO A 142 21.29 -13.08 29.12
N ALA A 143 20.10 -13.52 28.71
CA ALA A 143 19.93 -14.74 27.94
C ALA A 143 20.63 -14.64 26.58
N ALA A 144 20.65 -13.46 25.96
CA ALA A 144 21.34 -13.22 24.69
C ALA A 144 22.84 -13.49 24.79
N THR A 145 23.48 -13.04 25.88
CA THR A 145 24.91 -13.32 26.14
C THR A 145 25.15 -14.81 26.36
N THR A 146 24.24 -15.49 27.06
CA THR A 146 24.35 -16.90 27.40
C THR A 146 24.28 -17.80 26.16
N ILE A 147 23.45 -17.43 25.18
CA ILE A 147 23.30 -18.17 23.92
C ILE A 147 24.25 -17.72 22.82
N GLY A 148 25.11 -16.72 23.09
CA GLY A 148 26.07 -16.19 22.11
C GLY A 148 25.45 -15.34 21.00
N ALA A 149 24.27 -14.75 21.23
CA ALA A 149 23.63 -13.89 20.24
C ALA A 149 24.45 -12.60 20.03
N VAL A 150 24.72 -12.26 18.76
CA VAL A 150 25.53 -11.09 18.40
C VAL A 150 24.65 -9.86 18.29
N VAL A 151 24.78 -8.92 19.21
CA VAL A 151 24.04 -7.64 19.17
C VAL A 151 24.55 -6.77 18.01
N ALA A 152 23.66 -6.46 17.07
CA ALA A 152 23.98 -5.69 15.87
C ALA A 152 23.46 -4.25 15.91
N PHE A 153 22.36 -4.02 16.62
CA PHE A 153 21.75 -2.71 16.79
C PHE A 153 21.13 -2.57 18.18
N ARG A 154 21.20 -1.36 18.74
CA ARG A 154 20.62 -1.02 20.05
C ARG A 154 19.78 0.25 19.92
N ASP A 155 18.52 0.15 20.31
CA ASP A 155 17.59 1.26 20.46
C ASP A 155 17.41 1.54 21.96
N VAL A 156 18.22 2.47 22.47
CA VAL A 156 18.22 2.82 23.91
C VAL A 156 16.92 3.50 24.31
N GLU A 157 16.34 4.33 23.45
CA GLU A 157 15.09 5.04 23.73
C GLU A 157 13.90 4.07 23.75
N GLY A 158 13.90 3.11 22.84
CA GLY A 158 12.89 2.04 22.79
C GLY A 158 13.13 0.89 23.77
N ALA A 159 14.23 0.90 24.53
CA ALA A 159 14.68 -0.19 25.40
C ALA A 159 14.77 -1.56 24.68
N ARG A 160 15.26 -1.54 23.44
CA ARG A 160 15.33 -2.73 22.56
C ARG A 160 16.70 -2.93 21.92
N GLN A 161 16.98 -4.14 21.49
CA GLN A 161 18.15 -4.48 20.67
C GLN A 161 17.83 -5.56 19.64
N GLU A 162 18.62 -5.59 18.57
CA GLU A 162 18.50 -6.54 17.47
C GLU A 162 19.80 -7.33 17.31
N TYR A 163 19.66 -8.56 16.81
CA TYR A 163 20.75 -9.52 16.71
C TYR A 163 21.05 -9.86 15.26
N ARG A 164 22.31 -10.21 14.99
CA ARG A 164 22.75 -10.72 13.70
C ARG A 164 22.91 -12.24 13.74
N ALA A 165 22.32 -12.91 12.77
CA ALA A 165 22.56 -14.31 12.45
C ALA A 165 23.24 -14.39 11.08
N ARG A 166 24.39 -15.08 10.99
CA ARG A 166 25.18 -15.23 9.76
C ARG A 166 25.16 -16.69 9.36
N LEU A 167 24.25 -17.05 8.45
CA LEU A 167 24.05 -18.42 8.03
C LEU A 167 25.00 -18.76 6.87
N ALA A 168 25.96 -19.65 7.11
CA ALA A 168 26.88 -20.11 6.07
C ALA A 168 26.16 -20.99 5.05
N LEU A 169 26.38 -20.70 3.77
CA LEU A 169 25.97 -21.57 2.67
C LEU A 169 26.99 -22.72 2.55
N PRO A 170 26.55 -23.95 2.23
CA PRO A 170 27.44 -25.12 2.20
C PRO A 170 28.52 -25.03 1.11
N ARG A 171 28.26 -24.21 0.09
CA ARG A 171 29.18 -23.84 -0.99
C ARG A 171 28.80 -22.45 -1.49
N PRO A 172 29.72 -21.70 -2.12
CA PRO A 172 29.36 -20.54 -2.91
C PRO A 172 28.28 -20.92 -3.94
N LEU A 173 27.21 -20.15 -4.01
CA LEU A 173 26.12 -20.36 -4.96
C LEU A 173 25.46 -19.02 -5.30
N THR A 174 24.71 -18.98 -6.40
CA THR A 174 23.91 -17.82 -6.80
C THR A 174 22.45 -18.08 -6.41
N PRO A 175 21.92 -17.48 -5.33
CA PRO A 175 20.53 -17.63 -4.95
C PRO A 175 19.61 -17.03 -6.02
N THR A 176 18.50 -17.71 -6.30
CA THR A 176 17.42 -17.20 -7.17
C THR A 176 16.17 -16.85 -6.38
N ARG A 177 15.95 -17.53 -5.24
CA ARG A 177 14.84 -17.30 -4.34
C ARG A 177 15.22 -17.72 -2.93
N ILE A 178 14.77 -16.96 -1.94
CA ILE A 178 14.92 -17.30 -0.52
C ILE A 178 13.53 -17.30 0.10
N VAL A 179 13.20 -18.38 0.80
CA VAL A 179 11.95 -18.53 1.54
C VAL A 179 12.29 -18.79 2.99
N ALA A 180 11.78 -17.96 3.89
CA ALA A 180 11.88 -18.16 5.33
C ALA A 180 10.52 -18.61 5.86
N THR A 181 10.49 -19.79 6.48
CA THR A 181 9.27 -20.42 7.01
C THR A 181 9.43 -20.71 8.49
N TYR A 182 8.61 -20.07 9.33
CA TYR A 182 8.42 -20.41 10.73
C TYR A 182 7.90 -21.86 10.83
N THR A 183 8.70 -22.74 11.43
CA THR A 183 8.37 -24.16 11.54
C THR A 183 7.80 -24.50 12.91
N GLU A 184 8.44 -24.00 13.96
CA GLU A 184 8.09 -24.32 15.35
C GLU A 184 8.59 -23.25 16.31
N GLY A 185 7.98 -23.18 17.50
CA GLY A 185 8.38 -22.23 18.54
C GLY A 185 7.22 -21.70 19.37
N THR A 186 7.57 -21.05 20.47
CA THR A 186 6.68 -20.39 21.43
C THR A 186 6.59 -18.87 21.22
N ALA A 187 7.48 -18.31 20.39
CA ALA A 187 7.66 -16.87 20.23
C ALA A 187 7.70 -16.48 18.73
N PRO A 188 7.03 -15.38 18.33
CA PRO A 188 7.20 -14.81 17.00
C PRO A 188 8.65 -14.40 16.71
N VAL A 189 9.06 -14.49 15.45
CA VAL A 189 10.35 -14.03 14.94
C VAL A 189 10.14 -12.78 14.11
N VAL A 190 10.90 -11.72 14.40
CA VAL A 190 10.94 -10.51 13.58
C VAL A 190 12.23 -10.53 12.77
N LEU A 191 12.10 -10.56 11.45
CA LEU A 191 13.20 -10.36 10.50
C LEU A 191 13.20 -8.89 10.08
N GLN A 192 14.17 -8.11 10.55
CA GLN A 192 14.25 -6.69 10.23
C GLN A 192 15.00 -6.43 8.92
N ALA A 193 16.02 -7.24 8.61
CA ALA A 193 16.79 -7.13 7.37
C ALA A 193 17.37 -8.49 6.95
N ALA A 194 17.68 -8.61 5.66
CA ALA A 194 18.42 -9.73 5.11
C ALA A 194 19.49 -9.20 4.15
N THR A 195 20.63 -9.87 4.02
CA THR A 195 21.72 -9.46 3.14
C THR A 195 22.49 -10.69 2.68
N LEU A 196 22.68 -10.82 1.37
CA LEU A 196 23.61 -11.83 0.84
C LEU A 196 25.02 -11.27 0.92
N TYR A 197 25.94 -12.10 1.41
CA TYR A 197 27.33 -11.72 1.63
C TYR A 197 28.28 -12.74 0.99
N ASP A 198 29.32 -12.25 0.33
CA ASP A 198 30.42 -13.06 -0.16
C ASP A 198 31.71 -12.76 0.61
N ALA A 199 32.05 -13.61 1.58
CA ALA A 199 33.24 -13.48 2.40
C ALA A 199 34.56 -13.45 1.61
N ARG A 200 34.60 -13.97 0.38
CA ARG A 200 35.82 -13.99 -0.46
C ARG A 200 36.13 -12.61 -1.04
N THR A 201 35.09 -11.87 -1.39
CA THR A 201 35.16 -10.56 -2.04
C THR A 201 34.80 -9.41 -1.11
N GLN A 202 34.24 -9.73 0.07
CA GLN A 202 33.64 -8.80 1.02
C GLN A 202 32.49 -7.97 0.41
N MET A 203 31.95 -8.42 -0.72
CA MET A 203 30.80 -7.79 -1.36
C MET A 203 29.51 -8.29 -0.72
N PHE A 204 28.46 -7.47 -0.83
CA PHE A 204 27.13 -7.82 -0.34
C PHE A 204 26.04 -7.22 -1.22
N THR A 205 24.84 -7.78 -1.13
CA THR A 205 23.62 -7.15 -1.64
C THR A 205 22.53 -7.18 -0.56
N PRO A 206 22.01 -6.01 -0.12
CA PRO A 206 20.92 -5.98 0.83
C PRO A 206 19.63 -6.49 0.18
N LEU A 207 18.80 -7.15 0.98
CA LEU A 207 17.52 -7.72 0.60
C LEU A 207 16.42 -7.20 1.54
N LEU A 208 15.16 -7.32 1.13
CA LEU A 208 13.99 -6.90 1.90
C LEU A 208 13.15 -8.11 2.31
N PRO A 209 13.21 -8.57 3.56
CA PRO A 209 12.32 -9.60 4.07
C PRO A 209 10.94 -9.00 4.36
N SER A 210 10.15 -8.70 3.34
CA SER A 210 8.89 -7.95 3.49
C SER A 210 7.67 -8.87 3.63
N ASP A 211 7.00 -8.81 4.78
CA ASP A 211 5.67 -9.40 4.99
C ASP A 211 4.53 -8.52 4.48
N ARG A 212 4.84 -7.27 4.11
CA ARG A 212 3.87 -6.26 3.65
C ARG A 212 3.66 -6.28 2.15
N GLY A 213 4.11 -7.34 1.47
CA GLY A 213 4.06 -7.48 0.02
C GLY A 213 5.41 -7.26 -0.65
N ARG A 214 5.42 -7.27 -1.98
CA ARG A 214 6.65 -7.32 -2.77
C ARG A 214 7.08 -5.91 -3.19
N PHE A 215 8.28 -5.53 -2.79
CA PHE A 215 8.90 -4.26 -3.13
C PHE A 215 10.25 -4.51 -3.78
N ARG A 216 10.56 -3.75 -4.83
CA ARG A 216 11.86 -3.78 -5.49
C ARG A 216 12.59 -2.47 -5.26
N LEU A 217 13.80 -2.52 -4.71
CA LEU A 217 14.65 -1.34 -4.58
C LEU A 217 15.08 -0.87 -5.98
N VAL A 218 14.73 0.36 -6.34
CA VAL A 218 15.05 1.00 -7.63
C VAL A 218 16.20 2.00 -7.47
N HIS A 219 16.24 2.70 -6.34
CA HIS A 219 17.27 3.70 -6.06
C HIS A 219 17.65 3.71 -4.59
N SER A 220 18.94 3.86 -4.31
CA SER A 220 19.50 4.06 -2.98
C SER A 220 20.58 5.14 -3.03
N GLY A 221 20.24 6.34 -2.58
CA GLY A 221 21.10 7.53 -2.53
C GLY A 221 20.87 8.28 -1.23
N ASP A 222 20.49 9.56 -1.28
CA ASP A 222 20.04 10.31 -0.10
C ASP A 222 18.70 9.81 0.44
N VAL A 223 17.89 9.24 -0.45
CA VAL A 223 16.64 8.55 -0.15
C VAL A 223 16.66 7.16 -0.76
N LYS A 224 15.70 6.34 -0.35
CA LYS A 224 15.40 5.08 -1.04
C LYS A 224 14.10 5.17 -1.81
N ILE A 225 14.11 4.57 -2.99
CA ILE A 225 12.91 4.44 -3.82
C ILE A 225 12.66 2.96 -4.04
N TYR A 226 11.50 2.50 -3.59
CA TYR A 226 11.02 1.15 -3.81
C TYR A 226 9.85 1.18 -4.79
N GLU A 227 9.87 0.30 -5.78
CA GLU A 227 8.72 0.02 -6.62
C GLU A 227 7.80 -0.99 -5.92
N ASN A 228 6.51 -0.66 -5.86
CA ASN A 228 5.46 -1.54 -5.40
C ASN A 228 5.08 -2.53 -6.51
N LEU A 229 5.48 -3.79 -6.36
CA LEU A 229 5.18 -4.85 -7.34
C LEU A 229 3.73 -5.36 -7.24
N ALA A 230 2.97 -4.91 -6.23
CA ALA A 230 1.54 -5.14 -6.11
C ALA A 230 0.71 -3.91 -6.55
N VAL A 231 1.32 -2.98 -7.30
CA VAL A 231 0.61 -1.82 -7.86
C VAL A 231 -0.53 -2.30 -8.75
N ARG A 232 -1.68 -1.64 -8.62
CA ARG A 232 -2.81 -1.82 -9.54
C ARG A 232 -2.88 -0.65 -10.49
N PRO A 233 -3.29 -0.87 -11.75
CA PRO A 233 -3.61 0.21 -12.67
C PRO A 233 -4.62 1.17 -12.03
N ARG A 234 -4.52 2.46 -12.35
CA ARG A 234 -5.42 3.49 -11.82
C ARG A 234 -6.89 3.23 -12.15
N ALA A 235 -7.15 2.59 -13.29
CA ALA A 235 -8.45 2.11 -13.71
C ALA A 235 -8.38 0.58 -13.87
N TYR A 236 -9.29 -0.15 -13.23
CA TYR A 236 -9.31 -1.61 -13.30
C TYR A 236 -10.74 -2.15 -13.22
N LEU A 237 -10.96 -3.33 -13.80
CA LEU A 237 -12.25 -4.01 -13.78
C LEU A 237 -12.29 -5.04 -12.64
N VAL A 238 -13.42 -5.14 -11.96
CA VAL A 238 -13.74 -6.23 -11.03
C VAL A 238 -15.05 -6.87 -11.42
N ASN A 239 -15.15 -8.18 -11.21
CA ASN A 239 -16.36 -8.97 -11.51
C ASN A 239 -17.19 -9.27 -10.27
N GLN A 240 -16.66 -9.00 -9.07
CA GLN A 240 -17.38 -9.13 -7.81
C GLN A 240 -17.55 -7.76 -7.18
N VAL A 241 -18.79 -7.46 -6.81
CA VAL A 241 -19.11 -6.26 -6.06
C VAL A 241 -19.86 -6.62 -4.79
N ARG A 242 -19.48 -5.98 -3.70
CA ARG A 242 -20.15 -6.07 -2.41
C ARG A 242 -20.89 -4.77 -2.14
N PRO A 243 -22.22 -4.78 -2.03
CA PRO A 243 -22.96 -3.59 -1.66
C PRO A 243 -22.60 -3.18 -0.23
N ALA A 244 -22.47 -1.87 -0.01
CA ALA A 244 -22.37 -1.28 1.31
C ALA A 244 -23.51 -0.28 1.53
N ALA A 245 -24.07 -0.29 2.73
CA ALA A 245 -25.15 0.62 3.10
C ALA A 245 -24.67 2.08 3.20
N ASN A 246 -23.43 2.28 3.64
CA ASN A 246 -22.80 3.59 3.82
C ASN A 246 -21.27 3.44 3.88
N GLY A 247 -20.56 4.56 4.05
CA GLY A 247 -19.09 4.58 4.12
C GLY A 247 -18.49 3.80 5.29
N ASP A 248 -19.17 3.70 6.44
CA ASP A 248 -18.67 2.98 7.61
C ASP A 248 -18.77 1.46 7.42
N ASP A 249 -19.87 0.98 6.83
CA ASP A 249 -20.00 -0.41 6.37
C ASP A 249 -18.94 -0.72 5.30
N ALA A 250 -18.71 0.19 4.35
CA ALA A 250 -17.69 0.01 3.34
C ALA A 250 -16.27 -0.12 3.93
N LEU A 251 -15.95 0.69 4.94
CA LEU A 251 -14.69 0.62 5.67
C LEU A 251 -14.54 -0.70 6.42
N ALA A 252 -15.57 -1.11 7.16
CA ALA A 252 -15.56 -2.36 7.92
C ALA A 252 -15.35 -3.57 7.00
N GLN A 253 -15.97 -3.57 5.82
CA GLN A 253 -15.76 -4.62 4.82
C GLN A 253 -14.31 -4.64 4.29
N LEU A 254 -13.69 -3.48 4.05
CA LEU A 254 -12.28 -3.40 3.63
C LEU A 254 -11.31 -3.87 4.72
N GLN A 255 -11.56 -3.53 5.98
CA GLN A 255 -10.75 -3.95 7.12
C GLN A 255 -10.79 -5.48 7.30
N ASN A 256 -12.00 -6.03 7.29
CA ASN A 256 -12.24 -7.43 7.66
C ASN A 256 -12.12 -8.42 6.49
N ASN A 257 -12.02 -7.95 5.23
CA ASN A 257 -11.94 -8.84 4.07
C ASN A 257 -10.67 -8.61 3.23
N PRO A 258 -9.64 -9.45 3.42
CA PRO A 258 -8.41 -9.40 2.64
C PRO A 258 -8.62 -9.57 1.13
N ALA A 259 -9.65 -10.28 0.66
CA ALA A 259 -9.90 -10.50 -0.77
C ALA A 259 -10.27 -9.19 -1.49
N ILE A 260 -10.98 -8.30 -0.80
CA ILE A 260 -11.32 -6.96 -1.30
C ILE A 260 -10.05 -6.11 -1.38
N ARG A 261 -9.22 -6.15 -0.33
CA ARG A 261 -7.90 -5.51 -0.34
C ARG A 261 -6.97 -6.10 -1.41
N GLN A 262 -7.19 -7.34 -1.85
CA GLN A 262 -6.45 -7.98 -2.95
C GLN A 262 -6.98 -7.62 -4.34
N GLY A 263 -8.13 -6.95 -4.44
CA GLY A 263 -8.68 -6.46 -5.71
C GLY A 263 -9.56 -7.44 -6.46
N ALA A 264 -9.87 -8.58 -5.87
CA ALA A 264 -10.83 -9.53 -6.45
C ALA A 264 -12.26 -8.99 -6.42
N ALA A 265 -12.55 -8.05 -5.51
CA ALA A 265 -13.86 -7.43 -5.36
C ALA A 265 -13.75 -5.93 -5.04
N ALA A 266 -14.81 -5.19 -5.33
CA ALA A 266 -14.99 -3.81 -4.89
C ALA A 266 -16.18 -3.70 -3.93
N VAL A 267 -16.07 -2.81 -2.94
CA VAL A 267 -17.20 -2.45 -2.07
C VAL A 267 -17.84 -1.19 -2.61
N VAL A 268 -19.14 -1.23 -2.88
CA VAL A 268 -19.83 -0.16 -3.61
C VAL A 268 -21.04 0.32 -2.82
N GLU A 269 -21.08 1.64 -2.58
CA GLU A 269 -22.18 2.29 -1.89
C GLU A 269 -23.34 2.60 -2.84
N GLY A 270 -24.57 2.36 -2.39
CA GLY A 270 -25.78 2.71 -3.15
C GLY A 270 -25.97 1.91 -4.43
N LEU A 271 -25.30 0.76 -4.56
CA LEU A 271 -25.50 -0.15 -5.67
C LEU A 271 -26.86 -0.84 -5.55
N ASP A 272 -27.64 -0.83 -6.63
CA ASP A 272 -28.84 -1.65 -6.72
C ASP A 272 -28.44 -3.13 -6.84
N ARG A 273 -29.17 -4.03 -6.17
CA ARG A 273 -28.80 -5.45 -6.03
C ARG A 273 -28.89 -6.23 -7.35
N ASP A 274 -29.46 -5.62 -8.39
CA ASP A 274 -29.76 -6.24 -9.68
C ASP A 274 -28.61 -6.21 -10.69
N LEU A 275 -27.45 -5.62 -10.34
CA LEU A 275 -26.25 -5.75 -11.16
C LEU A 275 -25.71 -7.18 -11.02
N ALA A 276 -25.99 -8.01 -12.03
CA ALA A 276 -25.49 -9.38 -12.16
C ALA A 276 -23.96 -9.41 -12.35
N LEU A 277 -23.23 -9.10 -11.28
CA LEU A 277 -21.78 -9.17 -11.17
C LEU A 277 -21.47 -10.42 -10.32
N GLY A 278 -21.08 -11.49 -10.99
CA GLY A 278 -20.85 -12.79 -10.36
C GLY A 278 -20.39 -13.89 -11.31
N GLN A 279 -20.19 -13.55 -12.58
CA GLN A 279 -19.56 -14.45 -13.54
C GLN A 279 -18.03 -14.50 -13.30
N PRO A 280 -17.37 -15.63 -13.60
CA PRO A 280 -15.94 -15.80 -13.33
C PRO A 280 -15.11 -14.79 -14.15
N PRO A 281 -14.07 -14.17 -13.57
CA PRO A 281 -13.40 -13.03 -14.19
C PRO A 281 -12.92 -13.38 -15.61
N ASP A 282 -13.20 -12.52 -16.58
CA ASP A 282 -12.64 -12.66 -17.91
C ASP A 282 -11.12 -12.39 -17.85
N PRO A 283 -10.26 -13.37 -18.17
CA PRO A 283 -8.80 -13.19 -18.14
C PRO A 283 -8.28 -12.15 -19.14
N GLN A 284 -9.07 -11.85 -20.17
CA GLN A 284 -8.76 -10.83 -21.18
C GLN A 284 -9.33 -9.45 -20.80
N ALA A 285 -10.01 -9.32 -19.66
CA ALA A 285 -10.61 -8.07 -19.25
C ALA A 285 -9.55 -6.98 -19.03
N ALA A 286 -9.77 -5.82 -19.62
CA ALA A 286 -8.84 -4.70 -19.56
C ALA A 286 -9.57 -3.36 -19.36
N ALA A 287 -8.95 -2.47 -18.62
CA ALA A 287 -9.30 -1.06 -18.55
C ALA A 287 -8.06 -0.22 -18.87
N THR A 288 -8.14 0.55 -19.96
CA THR A 288 -7.03 1.37 -20.46
C THR A 288 -7.39 2.84 -20.34
N LEU A 289 -6.54 3.61 -19.67
CA LEU A 289 -6.68 5.06 -19.55
C LEU A 289 -6.32 5.71 -20.90
N ILE A 290 -7.30 6.31 -21.58
CA ILE A 290 -7.12 6.96 -22.89
C ILE A 290 -6.75 8.43 -22.70
N ALA A 291 -7.42 9.11 -21.76
CA ALA A 291 -7.14 10.51 -21.43
C ALA A 291 -7.32 10.74 -19.93
N TYR A 292 -6.43 11.53 -19.35
CA TYR A 292 -6.44 11.88 -17.94
C TYR A 292 -6.23 13.39 -17.77
N GLN A 293 -7.33 14.12 -17.58
CA GLN A 293 -7.35 15.56 -17.35
C GLN A 293 -8.10 15.85 -16.04
N PRO A 294 -7.88 17.02 -15.42
CA PRO A 294 -8.50 17.35 -14.12
C PRO A 294 -10.04 17.24 -14.12
N GLU A 295 -10.69 17.64 -15.21
CA GLU A 295 -12.16 17.65 -15.35
C GLU A 295 -12.71 16.47 -16.17
N VAL A 296 -11.86 15.73 -16.88
CA VAL A 296 -12.29 14.67 -17.79
C VAL A 296 -11.33 13.48 -17.73
N VAL A 297 -11.87 12.29 -17.49
CA VAL A 297 -11.14 11.03 -17.55
C VAL A 297 -11.85 10.08 -18.50
N THR A 298 -11.15 9.62 -19.53
CA THR A 298 -11.68 8.68 -20.53
C THR A 298 -10.95 7.36 -20.43
N ILE A 299 -11.71 6.27 -20.29
CA ILE A 299 -11.21 4.91 -20.10
C ILE A 299 -11.88 4.03 -21.14
N ARG A 300 -11.08 3.25 -21.86
CA ARG A 300 -11.58 2.15 -22.71
C ARG A 300 -11.61 0.88 -21.87
N THR A 301 -12.74 0.20 -21.86
CA THR A 301 -12.92 -1.09 -21.21
C THR A 301 -13.17 -2.17 -22.24
N GLN A 302 -12.67 -3.37 -22.00
CA GLN A 302 -12.94 -4.56 -22.79
C GLN A 302 -13.17 -5.72 -21.83
N SER A 303 -14.28 -6.43 -21.95
CA SER A 303 -14.58 -7.62 -21.14
C SER A 303 -15.68 -8.44 -21.80
N ALA A 304 -15.54 -9.76 -21.85
CA ALA A 304 -16.58 -10.68 -22.34
C ALA A 304 -17.81 -10.74 -21.42
N GLN A 305 -17.70 -10.21 -20.21
CA GLN A 305 -18.75 -10.22 -19.19
C GLN A 305 -18.98 -8.80 -18.63
N SER A 306 -20.17 -8.57 -18.08
CA SER A 306 -20.43 -7.36 -17.31
C SER A 306 -19.45 -7.27 -16.14
N ALA A 307 -18.89 -6.09 -15.94
CA ALA A 307 -17.87 -5.83 -14.93
C ALA A 307 -18.15 -4.48 -14.25
N PHE A 308 -17.48 -4.25 -13.13
CA PHE A 308 -17.49 -2.97 -12.45
C PHE A 308 -16.14 -2.29 -12.64
N LEU A 309 -16.16 -1.13 -13.28
CA LEU A 309 -14.97 -0.29 -13.44
C LEU A 309 -14.72 0.49 -12.17
N VAL A 310 -13.57 0.28 -11.56
CA VAL A 310 -13.05 1.10 -10.47
C VAL A 310 -12.01 2.06 -11.03
N LEU A 311 -12.14 3.34 -10.67
CA LEU A 311 -11.14 4.37 -10.93
C LEU A 311 -10.64 4.89 -9.57
N SER A 312 -9.35 4.72 -9.29
CA SER A 312 -8.67 5.15 -8.06
C SER A 312 -8.52 6.68 -7.92
N ASP A 313 -9.56 7.43 -8.34
CA ASP A 313 -9.74 8.86 -8.08
C ASP A 313 -10.86 9.06 -7.06
N SER A 314 -10.75 10.12 -6.26
CA SER A 314 -11.76 10.40 -5.23
C SER A 314 -13.17 10.61 -5.80
N ALA A 315 -14.17 9.99 -5.17
CA ALA A 315 -15.59 10.20 -5.43
C ALA A 315 -16.08 11.55 -4.86
N PHE A 316 -15.69 12.63 -5.53
CA PHE A 316 -16.13 13.98 -5.21
C PHE A 316 -17.54 14.26 -5.78
N PRO A 317 -18.45 14.91 -5.04
CA PRO A 317 -19.76 15.28 -5.58
C PRO A 317 -19.65 16.18 -6.83
N GLY A 318 -20.32 15.81 -7.93
CA GLY A 318 -20.31 16.57 -9.19
C GLY A 318 -19.65 15.84 -10.37
N TRP A 319 -19.02 14.68 -10.14
CA TRP A 319 -18.66 13.78 -11.22
C TRP A 319 -19.89 13.13 -11.84
N GLN A 320 -19.95 13.13 -13.17
CA GLN A 320 -20.92 12.42 -13.98
C GLN A 320 -20.18 11.42 -14.86
N ALA A 321 -20.82 10.31 -15.23
CA ALA A 321 -20.24 9.33 -16.14
C ALA A 321 -21.16 9.00 -17.30
N THR A 322 -20.55 8.65 -18.43
CA THR A 322 -21.24 8.10 -19.60
C THR A 322 -20.54 6.85 -20.07
N ILE A 323 -21.30 5.88 -20.59
CA ILE A 323 -20.80 4.71 -21.32
C ILE A 323 -21.26 4.89 -22.76
N ASP A 324 -20.31 5.00 -23.69
CA ASP A 324 -20.58 5.26 -25.11
C ASP A 324 -21.52 6.45 -25.35
N GLY A 325 -21.39 7.48 -24.52
CA GLY A 325 -22.20 8.70 -24.55
C GLY A 325 -23.53 8.63 -23.79
N ALA A 326 -23.99 7.45 -23.37
CA ALA A 326 -25.19 7.30 -22.56
C ALA A 326 -24.89 7.53 -21.06
N PRO A 327 -25.68 8.34 -20.32
CA PRO A 327 -25.46 8.57 -18.89
C PRO A 327 -25.52 7.29 -18.06
N THR A 328 -24.61 7.15 -17.10
CA THR A 328 -24.60 6.06 -16.11
C THR A 328 -24.37 6.59 -14.70
N PRO A 329 -24.95 5.99 -13.65
CA PRO A 329 -24.69 6.40 -12.28
C PRO A 329 -23.22 6.20 -11.89
N VAL A 330 -22.65 7.19 -11.21
CA VAL A 330 -21.33 7.08 -10.56
C VAL A 330 -21.53 6.63 -9.12
N TYR A 331 -20.89 5.55 -8.73
CA TYR A 331 -20.96 5.02 -7.38
C TYR A 331 -19.69 5.35 -6.60
N THR A 332 -19.84 5.54 -5.29
CA THR A 332 -18.66 5.57 -4.41
C THR A 332 -18.21 4.13 -4.16
N THR A 333 -16.91 3.91 -4.27
CA THR A 333 -16.29 2.59 -4.31
C THR A 333 -15.09 2.55 -3.37
N ASN A 334 -14.97 1.49 -2.58
CA ASN A 334 -13.90 1.28 -1.62
C ASN A 334 -13.68 2.53 -0.74
N VAL A 335 -14.78 3.08 -0.20
CA VAL A 335 -14.88 4.27 0.68
C VAL A 335 -14.55 5.61 0.00
N LEU A 336 -13.45 5.68 -0.76
CA LEU A 336 -12.89 6.93 -1.27
C LEU A 336 -13.03 7.09 -2.79
N PHE A 337 -13.00 6.00 -3.55
CA PHE A 337 -12.87 6.03 -5.00
C PHE A 337 -14.22 6.07 -5.71
N ARG A 338 -14.20 6.19 -7.04
CA ARG A 338 -15.41 6.15 -7.87
C ARG A 338 -15.41 4.97 -8.83
N GLY A 339 -16.60 4.52 -9.19
CA GLY A 339 -16.76 3.46 -10.18
C GLY A 339 -18.11 3.48 -10.88
N VAL A 340 -18.21 2.67 -11.93
CA VAL A 340 -19.44 2.49 -12.72
C VAL A 340 -19.60 1.03 -13.10
N ALA A 341 -20.85 0.58 -13.22
CA ALA A 341 -21.14 -0.72 -13.81
C ALA A 341 -21.02 -0.62 -15.34
N VAL A 342 -20.26 -1.53 -15.94
CA VAL A 342 -19.99 -1.59 -17.38
C VAL A 342 -20.56 -2.90 -17.94
N PRO A 343 -21.40 -2.84 -18.99
CA PRO A 343 -21.88 -4.06 -19.66
C PRO A 343 -20.75 -4.88 -20.28
N ALA A 344 -21.07 -6.11 -20.68
CA ALA A 344 -20.17 -6.93 -21.48
C ALA A 344 -19.93 -6.28 -22.86
N GLY A 345 -18.67 -6.28 -23.29
CA GLY A 345 -18.24 -5.76 -24.59
C GLY A 345 -17.05 -4.80 -24.47
N GLU A 346 -16.81 -4.08 -25.56
CA GLU A 346 -15.90 -2.95 -25.59
C GLU A 346 -16.71 -1.66 -25.42
N HIS A 347 -16.29 -0.84 -24.45
CA HIS A 347 -16.98 0.40 -24.14
C HIS A 347 -15.99 1.53 -23.86
N THR A 348 -16.43 2.77 -24.12
CA THR A 348 -15.74 3.98 -23.71
C THR A 348 -16.47 4.60 -22.54
N VAL A 349 -15.86 4.54 -21.37
CA VAL A 349 -16.36 5.20 -20.15
C VAL A 349 -15.71 6.57 -20.05
N THR A 350 -16.53 7.61 -19.95
CA THR A 350 -16.04 8.99 -19.72
C THR A 350 -16.60 9.53 -18.42
N PHE A 351 -15.71 9.88 -17.49
CA PHE A 351 -16.04 10.67 -16.30
C PHE A 351 -15.82 12.15 -16.62
N ARG A 352 -16.79 13.00 -16.29
CA ARG A 352 -16.71 14.45 -16.44
C ARG A 352 -17.10 15.14 -15.14
N TYR A 353 -16.28 16.06 -14.67
CA TYR A 353 -16.60 16.91 -13.53
C TYR A 353 -17.50 18.06 -13.99
N ALA A 354 -18.77 18.03 -13.59
CA ALA A 354 -19.76 19.02 -13.95
C ALA A 354 -20.68 19.31 -12.75
N PRO A 355 -20.18 20.03 -11.72
CA PRO A 355 -20.95 20.32 -10.51
C PRO A 355 -22.09 21.28 -10.80
N THR A 356 -23.23 21.07 -10.14
CA THR A 356 -24.42 21.94 -10.27
C THR A 356 -24.16 23.37 -9.79
N SER A 357 -23.23 23.55 -8.85
CA SER A 357 -22.81 24.86 -8.32
C SER A 357 -22.24 25.78 -9.38
N TRP A 358 -21.50 25.26 -10.37
CA TRP A 358 -20.97 26.06 -11.49
C TRP A 358 -22.11 26.71 -12.28
N ARG A 359 -23.13 25.90 -12.63
CA ARG A 359 -24.30 26.38 -13.36
C ARG A 359 -25.07 27.42 -12.55
N ASN A 360 -25.26 27.17 -11.25
CA ASN A 360 -25.94 28.11 -10.36
C ASN A 360 -25.15 29.43 -10.20
N GLY A 361 -23.82 29.36 -10.10
CA GLY A 361 -22.95 30.53 -10.03
C GLY A 361 -23.01 31.38 -11.29
N LEU A 362 -23.07 30.75 -12.47
CA LEU A 362 -23.23 31.45 -13.75
C LEU A 362 -24.59 32.18 -13.83
N TRP A 363 -25.67 31.51 -13.43
CA TRP A 363 -27.00 32.13 -13.36
C TRP A 363 -27.05 33.31 -12.39
N LEU A 364 -26.51 33.15 -11.18
CA LEU A 364 -26.45 34.22 -10.17
C LEU A 364 -25.60 35.39 -10.63
N SER A 365 -24.46 35.14 -11.28
CA SER A 365 -23.60 36.18 -11.85
C SER A 365 -24.31 36.94 -12.96
N GLY A 366 -25.06 36.23 -13.82
CA GLY A 366 -25.90 36.84 -14.85
C GLY A 366 -26.97 37.75 -14.25
N ILE A 367 -27.67 37.31 -13.20
CA ILE A 367 -28.65 38.14 -12.48
C ILE A 367 -27.98 39.38 -11.88
N GLY A 368 -26.82 39.21 -11.23
CA GLY A 368 -26.06 40.33 -10.66
C GLY A 368 -25.63 41.35 -11.71
N LEU A 369 -25.19 40.88 -12.88
CA LEU A 369 -24.80 41.73 -14.00
C LEU A 369 -26.00 42.51 -14.57
N CYS A 370 -27.16 41.84 -14.72
CA CYS A 370 -28.39 42.49 -15.15
C CYS A 370 -28.85 43.57 -14.14
N LEU A 371 -28.74 43.31 -12.84
CA LEU A 371 -29.06 44.30 -11.80
C LEU A 371 -28.10 45.50 -11.83
N LEU A 372 -26.79 45.25 -12.00
CA LEU A 372 -25.78 46.29 -12.16
C LEU A 372 -26.10 47.19 -13.36
N PHE A 373 -26.38 46.60 -14.53
CA PHE A 373 -26.77 47.35 -15.71
C PHE A 373 -28.07 48.12 -15.48
N GLY A 374 -29.08 47.51 -14.87
CA GLY A 374 -30.34 48.18 -14.52
C GLY A 374 -30.13 49.43 -13.66
N LEU A 375 -29.30 49.35 -12.63
CA LEU A 375 -28.96 50.50 -11.77
C LEU A 375 -28.22 51.62 -12.55
N LEU A 376 -27.28 51.25 -13.42
CA LEU A 376 -26.56 52.22 -14.26
C LEU A 376 -27.49 52.96 -15.24
N PHE A 377 -28.43 52.26 -15.88
CA PHE A 377 -29.38 52.89 -16.80
C PHE A 377 -30.39 53.80 -16.08
N VAL A 378 -30.89 53.40 -14.91
CA VAL A 378 -31.79 54.24 -14.09
C VAL A 378 -31.04 55.49 -13.55
N GLY A 379 -29.77 55.34 -13.16
CA GLY A 379 -28.93 56.45 -12.71
C GLY A 379 -28.67 57.49 -13.81
N GLN A 380 -28.43 57.05 -15.04
CA GLN A 380 -28.25 57.96 -16.19
C GLN A 380 -29.55 58.66 -16.61
N GLY A 381 -30.71 58.01 -16.46
CA GLY A 381 -32.01 58.61 -16.70
C GLY A 381 -32.33 59.77 -15.74
N LYS A 382 -32.03 59.60 -14.44
CA LYS A 382 -32.19 60.67 -13.44
C LYS A 382 -31.20 61.83 -13.64
N ALA A 383 -29.95 61.55 -14.00
CA ALA A 383 -28.95 62.58 -14.29
C ALA A 383 -29.26 63.41 -15.55
N ARG A 384 -29.88 62.80 -16.58
CA ARG A 384 -30.36 63.51 -17.79
C ARG A 384 -31.60 64.36 -17.51
N SER A 385 -32.55 63.87 -16.71
CA SER A 385 -33.74 64.62 -16.32
C SER A 385 -33.38 65.89 -15.52
N ALA A 386 -32.42 65.80 -14.58
CA ALA A 386 -31.98 66.94 -13.79
C ALA A 386 -31.30 68.05 -14.61
N ARG A 387 -30.64 67.72 -15.73
CA ARG A 387 -30.03 68.71 -16.64
C ARG A 387 -31.02 69.39 -17.59
N SER A 388 -32.23 68.85 -17.77
CA SER A 388 -33.25 69.44 -18.65
C SER A 388 -34.14 70.49 -17.96
N VAL A 389 -34.15 70.53 -16.62
CA VAL A 389 -34.95 71.46 -15.81
C VAL A 389 -34.20 72.78 -15.52
N SER A 390 -32.92 72.90 -15.91
CA SER A 390 -32.08 74.08 -15.67
C SER A 390 -31.76 74.90 -16.94
N ARG A 391 -32.61 74.87 -17.96
CA ARG A 391 -32.47 75.70 -19.17
C ARG A 391 -33.69 76.57 -19.39
#